data_AF-A0A1E1XTY3-F1
#
_entry.id   AF-A0A1E1XTY3-F1
#
_cell.length_a   1.000
_cell.length_b   1.000
_cell.length_c   1.000
_cell.angle_alpha   90.00
_cell.angle_beta   90.00
_cell.angle_gamma   90.00
#
_symmetry.space_group_name_H-M   'P 1'
#
loop_
_entity.id
_entity.type
_entity.pdbx_description
1 polymer ?
#
loop_
_entity_poly.entity_id
_entity_poly.type
_entity_poly.pdbx_seq_one_letter_code
_entity_poly.pdbx_strand_id
1 'polypeptide(L)'
;KEDKKYGIHTDVNSCRYKVLESYRTLRLASCVIECPKFNKTARVGKQCLQLLENTVQERKESASKMCRVGRCIGQICFPGPTTQRCSVPEDSKDYRE
;
A
#
# COMPACT_ATOMS: atom_id res chain seq x y z
N LYS A 1 -19.55 3.79 -5.36
CA LYS A 1 -18.49 2.74 -5.42
C LYS A 1 -17.27 3.35 -4.76
N GLU A 2 -16.84 2.80 -3.63
CA GLU A 2 -15.77 3.38 -2.81
C GLU A 2 -14.45 3.34 -3.59
N ASP A 3 -13.83 4.50 -3.81
CA ASP A 3 -12.58 4.65 -4.54
C ASP A 3 -11.46 3.93 -3.75
N LYS A 4 -11.08 2.73 -4.19
CA LYS A 4 -10.04 1.94 -3.52
C LYS A 4 -8.71 2.73 -3.56
N LYS A 5 -8.30 3.28 -2.41
CA LYS A 5 -7.03 4.02 -2.24
C LYS A 5 -5.80 3.11 -2.24
N TYR A 6 -5.98 1.81 -2.02
CA TYR A 6 -4.93 0.80 -1.94
C TYR A 6 -5.47 -0.57 -2.37
N GLY A 7 -4.58 -1.43 -2.85
CA GLY A 7 -4.88 -2.84 -3.09
C GLY A 7 -4.85 -3.61 -1.77
N ILE A 8 -5.70 -4.61 -1.62
CA ILE A 8 -5.64 -5.54 -0.47
C ILE A 8 -5.01 -6.82 -0.98
N HIS A 9 -3.80 -7.07 -0.51
CA HIS A 9 -3.14 -8.35 -0.72
C HIS A 9 -3.45 -9.26 0.46
N THR A 10 -3.95 -10.47 0.23
CA THR A 10 -4.22 -11.42 1.32
C THR A 10 -3.30 -12.62 1.20
N ASP A 11 -2.53 -12.91 2.23
CA ASP A 11 -1.62 -14.07 2.31
C ASP A 11 -2.38 -15.34 2.74
N VAL A 12 -1.75 -16.52 2.58
CA VAL A 12 -2.27 -17.83 2.98
C VAL A 12 -2.74 -17.87 4.44
N ASN A 13 -2.12 -17.10 5.32
CA ASN A 13 -2.54 -16.96 6.73
C ASN A 13 -3.79 -16.09 6.93
N SER A 14 -4.49 -15.72 5.84
CA SER A 14 -5.60 -14.77 5.81
C SER A 14 -5.23 -13.38 6.34
N CYS A 15 -3.93 -13.06 6.36
CA CYS A 15 -3.42 -11.74 6.71
C CYS A 15 -3.63 -10.80 5.51
N ARG A 16 -4.25 -9.65 5.76
CA ARG A 16 -4.51 -8.60 4.79
C ARG A 16 -3.44 -7.52 4.90
N TYR A 17 -2.78 -7.26 3.78
CA TYR A 17 -1.74 -6.26 3.60
C TYR A 17 -2.28 -5.20 2.66
N LYS A 18 -2.26 -3.94 3.08
CA LYS A 18 -2.54 -2.83 2.18
C LYS A 18 -1.31 -2.63 1.31
N VAL A 19 -1.45 -2.70 0.00
CA VAL A 19 -0.32 -2.61 -0.95
C VAL A 19 -0.59 -1.60 -2.07
N LEU A 20 0.50 -1.07 -2.61
CA LEU A 20 0.54 -0.24 -3.81
C LEU A 20 1.62 -0.80 -4.73
N GLU A 21 1.34 -0.79 -6.02
CA GLU A 21 2.28 -1.26 -7.03
C GLU A 21 3.11 -0.09 -7.53
N SER A 22 4.41 -0.28 -7.63
CA SER A 22 5.28 0.70 -8.27
C SER A 22 6.44 -0.01 -8.95
N TYR A 23 6.74 0.38 -10.20
CA TYR A 23 7.74 -0.29 -11.03
C TYR A 23 7.58 -1.82 -11.02
N ARG A 24 6.34 -2.32 -11.17
CA ARG A 24 5.98 -3.75 -11.12
C ARG A 24 6.34 -4.47 -9.80
N THR A 25 6.58 -3.72 -8.74
CA THR A 25 6.86 -4.25 -7.41
C THR A 25 5.75 -3.84 -6.46
N LEU A 26 5.16 -4.81 -5.77
CA LEU A 26 4.18 -4.57 -4.71
C LEU A 26 4.91 -4.10 -3.44
N ARG A 27 4.47 -2.96 -2.90
CA ARG A 27 5.00 -2.38 -1.66
C ARG A 27 3.86 -2.09 -0.70
N LEU A 28 4.15 -2.12 0.59
CA LEU A 28 3.14 -1.89 1.62
C LEU A 28 2.67 -0.44 1.60
N ALA A 29 1.36 -0.24 1.50
CA ALA A 29 0.71 1.05 1.68
C ALA A 29 0.63 1.46 3.16
N SER A 30 0.52 0.45 4.04
CA SER A 30 0.45 0.62 5.48
C SER A 30 1.37 -0.38 6.17
N CYS A 31 1.90 0.03 7.32
CA CYS A 31 2.76 -0.80 8.16
C CYS A 31 1.95 -1.70 9.09
N VAL A 32 0.62 -1.64 9.04
CA VAL A 32 -0.28 -2.54 9.75
C VAL A 32 -0.69 -3.69 8.82
N ILE A 33 -0.56 -4.89 9.34
CA ILE A 33 -0.96 -6.15 8.72
C ILE A 33 -2.16 -6.65 9.50
N GLU A 34 -3.32 -6.67 8.86
CA GLU A 34 -4.58 -7.06 9.49
C GLU A 34 -4.73 -8.57 9.37
N CYS A 35 -4.47 -9.32 10.43
CA CYS A 35 -4.63 -10.78 10.45
C CYS A 35 -5.83 -11.17 11.32
N PRO A 36 -6.51 -12.30 11.03
CA PRO A 36 -7.71 -12.72 11.76
C PRO A 36 -7.47 -12.98 13.24
N LYS A 37 -6.25 -13.41 13.63
CA LYS A 37 -5.90 -13.69 15.03
C LYS A 37 -5.47 -12.43 15.79
N PHE A 38 -4.57 -11.65 15.20
CA PHE A 38 -4.02 -10.43 15.82
C PHE A 38 -3.37 -9.56 14.76
N ASN A 39 -3.60 -8.25 14.82
CA ASN A 39 -2.95 -7.31 13.91
C ASN A 39 -1.44 -7.31 14.17
N LYS A 40 -0.68 -7.51 13.10
CA LYS A 40 0.78 -7.48 13.14
C LYS A 40 1.28 -6.16 12.59
N THR A 41 2.44 -5.74 13.06
CA THR A 41 3.13 -4.58 12.50
C THR A 41 4.24 -5.06 11.58
N ALA A 42 4.37 -4.44 10.41
CA ALA A 42 5.48 -4.68 9.50
C ALA A 42 6.81 -4.36 10.19
N ARG A 43 7.87 -5.06 9.78
CA ARG A 43 9.22 -4.88 10.34
C ARG A 43 9.63 -3.40 10.29
N VAL A 44 10.18 -2.89 11.39
CA VAL A 44 10.72 -1.52 11.45
C VAL A 44 11.78 -1.34 10.36
N GLY A 45 11.72 -0.21 9.65
CA GLY A 45 12.58 0.10 8.51
C GLY A 45 12.11 -0.48 7.18
N LYS A 46 11.04 -1.30 7.14
CA LYS A 46 10.50 -1.81 5.87
C LYS A 46 9.96 -0.66 5.04
N GLN A 47 10.26 -0.69 3.74
CA GLN A 47 9.83 0.35 2.81
C GLN A 47 8.32 0.29 2.61
N CYS A 48 7.67 1.44 2.71
CA CYS A 48 6.25 1.63 2.48
C CYS A 48 6.02 2.73 1.44
N LEU A 49 4.86 2.70 0.79
CA LEU A 49 4.44 3.71 -0.18
C LEU A 49 3.18 4.39 0.34
N GLN A 50 3.17 5.71 0.42
CA GLN A 50 1.98 6.47 0.76
C GLN A 50 1.43 7.12 -0.50
N LEU A 51 0.19 6.81 -0.87
CA LEU A 51 -0.46 7.46 -2.00
C LEU A 51 -0.59 8.96 -1.72
N LEU A 52 -0.07 9.79 -2.60
CA LEU A 52 -0.32 11.23 -2.56
C LEU A 52 -1.67 11.48 -3.22
N GLU A 53 -2.71 11.64 -2.41
CA GLU A 53 -3.99 12.13 -2.90
C GLU A 53 -3.80 13.58 -3.34
N ASN A 54 -3.79 13.82 -4.66
CA ASN A 54 -3.95 15.18 -5.16
C ASN A 54 -5.38 15.59 -4.81
N THR A 55 -5.53 16.48 -3.82
CA THR A 55 -6.79 16.98 -3.28
C THR A 55 -7.56 17.90 -4.24
N VAL A 56 -7.34 17.77 -5.54
CA VAL A 56 -8.11 18.49 -6.57
C VAL A 56 -8.87 17.45 -7.39
N GLN A 57 -10.07 17.19 -6.89
CA GLN A 57 -11.30 17.00 -7.66
C GLN A 57 -11.17 16.18 -8.96
N GLU A 58 -11.73 14.97 -8.91
CA GLU A 58 -12.54 14.37 -9.98
C GLU A 58 -12.13 14.71 -11.43
N ARG A 59 -11.52 13.74 -12.13
CA ARG A 59 -11.85 13.29 -13.50
C ARG A 59 -10.64 12.59 -14.14
N LYS A 60 -10.92 11.50 -14.84
CA LYS A 60 -10.05 10.75 -15.78
C LYS A 60 -9.03 9.79 -15.15
N GLU A 61 -9.51 8.56 -14.93
CA GLU A 61 -9.03 7.25 -15.41
C GLU A 61 -7.57 6.99 -15.87
N SER A 62 -6.62 7.94 -15.86
CA SER A 62 -5.24 7.69 -16.34
C SER A 62 -4.20 8.65 -15.77
N ALA A 63 -4.49 9.39 -14.70
CA ALA A 63 -3.48 10.20 -14.04
C ALA A 63 -2.52 9.30 -13.25
N SER A 64 -1.24 9.29 -13.62
CA SER A 64 -0.19 8.56 -12.92
C SER A 64 -0.21 8.93 -11.43
N LYS A 65 -0.71 8.03 -10.57
CA LYS A 65 -0.76 8.29 -9.12
C LYS A 65 0.68 8.39 -8.63
N MET A 66 1.00 9.43 -7.87
CA MET A 66 2.30 9.54 -7.22
C MET A 66 2.20 8.95 -5.82
N CYS A 67 3.22 8.20 -5.42
CA CYS A 67 3.39 7.70 -4.08
C CYS A 67 4.65 8.29 -3.47
N ARG A 68 4.58 8.62 -2.19
CA ARG A 68 5.73 8.97 -1.39
C ARG A 68 6.37 7.71 -0.82
N VAL A 69 7.66 7.55 -1.03
CA VAL A 69 8.42 6.43 -0.49
C VAL A 69 8.77 6.75 0.94
N GLY A 70 8.31 5.89 1.84
CA GLY A 70 8.54 6.00 3.26
C GLY A 70 9.15 4.76 3.88
N ARG A 71 9.28 4.78 5.20
CA ARG A 71 9.70 3.63 6.00
C ARG A 71 8.72 3.39 7.14
N CYS A 72 8.52 2.12 7.47
CA CYS A 72 7.72 1.73 8.61
C CYS A 72 8.45 2.03 9.92
N ILE A 73 7.84 2.86 10.76
CA ILE A 73 8.29 3.09 12.14
C ILE A 73 7.06 2.81 13.02
N GLY A 74 7.08 1.66 13.70
CA GLY A 74 5.88 1.12 14.34
C GLY A 74 4.78 0.88 13.30
N GLN A 75 3.56 1.29 13.63
CA GLN A 75 2.35 1.08 12.81
C GLN A 75 2.19 2.11 11.69
N ILE A 76 3.08 3.10 11.61
CA ILE A 76 2.95 4.26 10.73
C ILE A 76 4.00 4.19 9.62
N CYS A 77 3.56 4.49 8.40
CA CYS A 77 4.46 4.73 7.28
C CYS A 77 4.96 6.17 7.36
N PHE A 78 6.23 6.36 7.72
CA PHE A 78 6.85 7.69 7.73
C PHE A 78 7.28 8.06 6.31
N PRO A 79 6.67 9.10 5.70
CA PRO A 79 7.03 9.51 4.37
C PRO A 79 8.46 10.04 4.31
N GLY A 80 9.22 9.60 3.32
CA GLY A 80 10.56 10.10 3.03
C GLY A 80 10.54 11.28 2.03
N PRO A 81 11.74 11.76 1.63
CA PRO A 81 11.88 12.84 0.66
C PRO A 81 11.57 12.39 -0.78
N THR A 82 11.59 11.09 -1.06
CA THR A 82 11.44 10.55 -2.41
C THR A 82 9.97 10.29 -2.76
N THR A 83 9.57 10.68 -3.96
CA THR A 83 8.29 10.30 -4.58
C THR A 83 8.54 9.46 -5.82
N GLN A 84 7.62 8.55 -6.12
CA GLN A 84 7.67 7.69 -7.29
C GLN A 84 6.28 7.46 -7.86
N ARG A 85 6.20 7.13 -9.16
CA ARG A 85 4.94 6.72 -9.77
C ARG A 85 4.49 5.40 -9.20
N CYS A 86 3.21 5.30 -8.87
CA CYS A 86 2.59 4.09 -8.37
C CYS A 86 1.19 3.94 -8.93
N SER A 87 0.66 2.74 -8.80
CA SER A 87 -0.69 2.38 -9.19
C SER A 87 -1.33 1.62 -8.03
N VAL A 88 -2.65 1.65 -7.98
CA VAL A 88 -3.40 0.78 -7.07
C VAL A 88 -3.58 -0.55 -7.80
N PRO A 89 -2.92 -1.63 -7.36
CA PRO A 89 -3.13 -2.94 -7.94
C PRO A 89 -4.54 -3.43 -7.58
N GLU A 90 -5.08 -4.33 -8.39
CA GLU A 90 -6.29 -5.07 -8.01
C GLU A 90 -6.04 -5.87 -6.73
N ASP A 91 -7.10 -6.10 -5.95
CA ASP A 91 -7.00 -6.99 -4.79
C ASP A 91 -6.60 -8.38 -5.25
N SER A 92 -5.56 -8.91 -4.62
CA SER A 92 -4.96 -10.18 -5.00
C SER A 92 -4.80 -11.03 -3.75
N LYS A 93 -5.22 -12.29 -3.85
CA LYS A 93 -4.99 -13.28 -2.79
C LYS A 93 -3.80 -14.11 -3.23
N ASP A 94 -2.72 -14.05 -2.45
CA ASP A 94 -1.58 -14.92 -2.66
C ASP A 94 -1.89 -16.27 -2.02
N TYR A 95 -2.19 -17.25 -2.88
CA TYR A 95 -2.32 -18.67 -2.53
C TYR A 95 -0.97 -19.39 -2.63
N ARG A 96 0.15 -18.66 -2.55
CA ARG A 96 1.48 -19.24 -2.75
C ARG A 96 2.02 -19.72 -1.40
N GLU A 97 1.84 -21.02 -1.20
CA GLU A 97 2.47 -21.83 -0.15
C GLU A 97 3.98 -22.02 -0.41
#